data_AF-A0A9P0Q2X5-F1
#
_entry.id   AF-A0A9P0Q2X5-F1
#
_cell.length_a   1.000
_cell.length_b   1.000
_cell.length_c   1.000
_cell.angle_alpha   90.00
_cell.angle_beta   90.00
_cell.angle_gamma   90.00
#
_symmetry.space_group_name_H-M   'P 1'
#
loop_
_entity.id
_entity.type
_entity.pdbx_description
1 polymer ?
#
loop_
_entity_poly.entity_id
_entity_poly.type
_entity_poly.pdbx_seq_one_letter_code
_entity_poly.pdbx_strand_id
1 'polypeptide(L)'
;MYYFQIGTRGYFYFFPGSQPVKTVVHSARPLHASSCTCKTASFCLQENLVQSLAAARRPCCHDSNEQGPLAIGVPGELKGYWTAYKKFGKLPWKDLIQPTIELCERGYNMTRHQHDSLSKTNLHNDSNLMSWFKDKDGTFKKVGSKIVPTKLCKTLRLIATNGGNDLYNGTLSKMLVEDIEEIGGIITKEDLLKYEAQWQQPISVTFNNEDRLFSAPPPGSGVLLGLILNILDGYNFTRASIDGVNNTVLTLHRMIEAFKYGYAKRTELGDTDYNELSRLLSDLTSKSYAEDIRRKISDNSTSYEPKDYGAVFYSSEDHGTAHLSILAPNGDAVSITSSVNI
;
A
#
# COMPACT_ATOMS: atom_id res chain seq x y z
N MET A 1 5.52 -24.92 1.23
CA MET A 1 5.83 -23.48 1.06
C MET A 1 5.99 -23.05 -0.40
N TYR A 2 4.88 -22.59 -0.96
CA TYR A 2 4.82 -21.81 -2.20
C TYR A 2 4.86 -20.33 -1.85
N TYR A 3 6.05 -19.72 -1.82
CA TYR A 3 6.15 -18.27 -1.58
C TYR A 3 5.63 -17.50 -2.79
N PHE A 4 4.40 -17.06 -2.65
CA PHE A 4 3.88 -15.92 -3.38
C PHE A 4 4.47 -14.65 -2.81
N GLN A 5 4.89 -13.74 -3.68
CA GLN A 5 4.83 -12.31 -3.40
C GLN A 5 3.47 -11.83 -3.90
N ILE A 6 2.39 -12.32 -3.28
CA ILE A 6 1.07 -11.68 -3.35
C ILE A 6 1.12 -10.70 -2.19
N GLY A 7 1.11 -9.41 -2.51
CA GLY A 7 0.97 -8.33 -1.55
C GLY A 7 -0.16 -8.64 -0.57
N THR A 8 0.14 -8.46 0.71
CA THR A 8 -0.84 -8.53 1.79
C THR A 8 -1.74 -7.29 1.79
N ARG A 9 -1.26 -6.16 1.27
CA ARG A 9 -2.01 -4.90 1.18
C ARG A 9 -1.92 -4.28 -0.20
N GLY A 10 -3.05 -3.81 -0.72
CA GLY A 10 -3.14 -3.20 -2.04
C GLY A 10 -4.15 -2.05 -2.10
N TYR A 11 -3.79 -0.88 -2.58
CA TYR A 11 -4.76 0.19 -2.88
C TYR A 11 -4.79 0.45 -4.36
N PHE A 12 -5.98 0.52 -4.97
CA PHE A 12 -6.13 0.80 -6.40
C PHE A 12 -7.05 1.99 -6.57
N TYR A 13 -6.63 2.95 -7.36
CA TYR A 13 -7.55 3.99 -7.84
C TYR A 13 -7.85 3.70 -9.29
N PHE A 14 -9.13 3.80 -9.65
CA PHE A 14 -9.54 3.77 -11.03
C PHE A 14 -10.28 5.07 -11.32
N PHE A 15 -9.73 5.84 -12.25
CA PHE A 15 -10.32 7.07 -12.77
C PHE A 15 -10.82 6.79 -14.19
N PRO A 16 -12.12 6.58 -14.40
CA PRO A 16 -12.65 6.36 -15.75
C PRO A 16 -12.50 7.62 -16.61
N GLY A 17 -11.97 7.46 -17.82
CA GLY A 17 -11.73 8.56 -18.75
C GLY A 17 -13.03 9.12 -19.34
N SER A 18 -13.48 10.27 -18.83
CA SER A 18 -14.42 11.14 -19.56
C SER A 18 -14.04 12.62 -19.57
N GLN A 19 -13.01 13.05 -18.83
CA GLN A 19 -12.33 14.36 -18.91
C GLN A 19 -10.91 14.27 -18.32
N PRO A 20 -9.97 15.18 -18.65
CA PRO A 20 -8.58 15.06 -18.22
C PRO A 20 -8.46 15.07 -16.69
N VAL A 21 -7.97 13.98 -16.12
CA VAL A 21 -7.38 13.99 -14.77
C VAL A 21 -6.12 14.86 -14.88
N LYS A 22 -6.17 16.08 -14.34
CA LYS A 22 -4.97 16.86 -14.06
C LYS A 22 -4.22 16.17 -12.92
N THR A 23 -3.53 15.07 -13.23
CA THR A 23 -2.39 14.68 -12.41
C THR A 23 -1.35 15.77 -12.64
N VAL A 24 -0.80 16.37 -11.58
CA VAL A 24 0.22 17.41 -11.69
C VAL A 24 1.45 16.84 -12.40
N VAL A 25 1.44 17.01 -13.72
CA VAL A 25 2.60 16.97 -14.61
C VAL A 25 2.54 18.35 -15.27
N HIS A 26 3.54 19.19 -15.02
CA HIS A 26 3.63 20.50 -15.66
C HIS A 26 3.52 20.36 -17.18
N SER A 27 2.39 20.78 -17.75
CA SER A 27 2.25 21.12 -19.17
C SER A 27 0.93 21.86 -19.40
N ALA A 28 1.01 23.10 -19.84
CA ALA A 28 -0.10 24.03 -20.01
C ALA A 28 -0.93 23.76 -21.29
N ARG A 29 -2.27 23.77 -21.17
CA ARG A 29 -3.25 24.50 -22.02
C ARG A 29 -4.70 24.17 -21.64
N PRO A 30 -5.68 25.07 -21.88
CA PRO A 30 -7.06 24.90 -21.44
C PRO A 30 -7.95 24.27 -22.53
N LEU A 31 -8.88 23.40 -22.15
CA LEU A 31 -10.01 23.00 -23.00
C LEU A 31 -11.30 22.97 -22.16
N HIS A 32 -12.36 23.57 -22.73
CA HIS A 32 -13.69 23.76 -22.15
C HIS A 32 -14.39 22.45 -21.79
N ALA A 33 -15.11 22.46 -20.66
CA ALA A 33 -15.85 21.33 -20.13
C ALA A 33 -17.36 21.47 -20.39
N SER A 34 -17.96 20.43 -20.98
CA SER A 34 -19.40 20.15 -20.92
C SER A 34 -19.66 19.03 -19.90
N SER A 35 -20.76 19.13 -19.15
CA SER A 35 -21.08 18.33 -17.96
C SER A 35 -21.35 16.85 -18.25
N CYS A 36 -20.49 15.96 -17.74
CA CYS A 36 -20.78 14.56 -17.46
C CYS A 36 -20.18 14.19 -16.09
N THR A 37 -20.94 13.46 -15.26
CA THR A 37 -20.54 13.05 -13.91
C THR A 37 -19.49 11.94 -13.95
N CYS A 38 -18.25 12.26 -13.55
CA CYS A 38 -17.17 11.30 -13.36
C CYS A 38 -17.29 10.64 -11.97
N LYS A 39 -17.28 9.31 -11.90
CA LYS A 39 -17.24 8.55 -10.64
C LYS A 39 -15.84 8.01 -10.41
N THR A 40 -15.07 8.69 -9.55
CA THR A 40 -13.81 8.14 -9.02
C THR A 40 -14.12 7.01 -8.05
N ALA A 41 -13.45 5.87 -8.17
CA ALA A 41 -13.57 4.76 -7.23
C ALA A 41 -12.21 4.36 -6.69
N SER A 42 -12.15 4.07 -5.39
CA SER A 42 -10.99 3.46 -4.75
C SER A 42 -11.28 1.99 -4.48
N PHE A 43 -10.22 1.20 -4.53
CA PHE A 43 -10.19 -0.19 -4.15
C PHE A 43 -9.39 -0.27 -2.86
N CYS A 44 -10.01 -0.76 -1.80
CA CYS A 44 -9.30 -1.15 -0.58
C CYS A 44 -9.10 -2.66 -0.64
N LEU A 45 -7.86 -3.11 -0.88
CA LEU A 45 -7.44 -4.48 -0.63
C LEU A 45 -6.73 -4.49 0.71
N GLN A 46 -7.50 -4.81 1.72
CA GLN A 46 -6.96 -5.08 3.02
C GLN A 46 -7.34 -6.49 3.41
N GLU A 47 -6.44 -7.17 4.11
CA GLU A 47 -6.73 -8.43 4.79
C GLU A 47 -7.87 -8.21 5.79
N ASN A 48 -8.87 -9.11 5.79
CA ASN A 48 -9.79 -9.18 6.93
C ASN A 48 -8.98 -9.68 8.13
N LEU A 49 -9.02 -8.94 9.24
CA LEU A 49 -8.27 -9.23 10.47
C LEU A 49 -8.70 -10.56 11.12
N VAL A 50 -8.19 -11.69 10.63
CA VAL A 50 -7.97 -12.88 11.49
C VAL A 50 -6.90 -12.55 12.55
N GLN A 51 -6.10 -11.49 12.33
CA GLN A 51 -5.18 -10.91 13.32
C GLN A 51 -5.90 -10.49 14.63
N SER A 52 -7.16 -10.06 14.58
CA SER A 52 -7.92 -9.70 15.80
C SER A 52 -8.25 -10.94 16.65
N LEU A 53 -8.49 -12.10 16.02
CA LEU A 53 -8.71 -13.38 16.71
C LEU A 53 -7.39 -13.95 17.26
N ALA A 54 -6.24 -13.70 16.62
CA ALA A 54 -4.93 -14.07 17.17
C ALA A 54 -4.67 -13.35 18.51
N ALA A 55 -4.83 -12.02 18.50
CA ALA A 55 -4.66 -11.18 19.68
C ALA A 55 -5.70 -11.50 20.78
N ALA A 56 -6.94 -11.80 20.40
CA ALA A 56 -8.00 -12.18 21.33
C ALA A 56 -7.84 -13.61 21.89
N ARG A 57 -7.25 -14.54 21.14
CA ARG A 57 -7.05 -15.95 21.58
C ARG A 57 -5.79 -16.15 22.42
N ARG A 58 -4.76 -15.28 22.31
CA ARG A 58 -3.54 -15.34 23.14
C ARG A 58 -2.98 -13.94 23.46
N PRO A 59 -3.45 -13.29 24.54
CA PRO A 59 -3.06 -11.92 24.88
C PRO A 59 -1.62 -11.74 25.42
N CYS A 60 -0.83 -12.82 25.57
CA CYS A 60 0.41 -12.79 26.35
C CYS A 60 1.71 -12.62 25.55
N CYS A 61 1.67 -12.36 24.25
CA CYS A 61 2.88 -12.25 23.43
C CYS A 61 2.90 -10.90 22.71
N HIS A 62 3.71 -9.96 23.20
CA HIS A 62 3.79 -8.61 22.63
C HIS A 62 4.51 -8.57 21.26
N ASP A 63 5.33 -9.58 20.94
CA ASP A 63 6.12 -9.66 19.70
C ASP A 63 5.48 -10.52 18.59
N SER A 64 4.33 -11.17 18.83
CA SER A 64 3.75 -12.14 17.89
C SER A 64 3.04 -11.55 16.67
N ASN A 65 2.98 -10.22 16.56
CA ASN A 65 2.25 -9.51 15.49
C ASN A 65 3.15 -8.93 14.39
N GLU A 66 4.47 -8.92 14.57
CA GLU A 66 5.41 -8.35 13.60
C GLU A 66 6.07 -9.44 12.75
N GLN A 67 6.41 -10.58 13.35
CA GLN A 67 7.09 -11.67 12.65
C GLN A 67 6.52 -13.04 12.99
N GLY A 68 6.56 -13.93 12.01
CA GLY A 68 6.18 -15.33 12.16
C GLY A 68 4.75 -15.65 11.72
N PRO A 69 4.32 -16.89 11.95
CA PRO A 69 3.09 -17.46 11.37
C PRO A 69 1.80 -16.77 11.83
N LEU A 70 1.83 -16.10 12.98
CA LEU A 70 0.69 -15.37 13.55
C LEU A 70 0.53 -13.96 12.97
N ALA A 71 1.57 -13.41 12.34
CA ALA A 71 1.52 -12.11 11.66
C ALA A 71 0.84 -12.19 10.29
N ILE A 72 0.67 -13.41 9.73
CA ILE A 72 0.08 -13.64 8.42
C ILE A 72 -1.42 -13.33 8.46
N GLY A 73 -1.88 -12.41 7.61
CA GLY A 73 -3.30 -12.20 7.33
C GLY A 73 -3.74 -12.84 6.01
N VAL A 74 -5.03 -12.76 5.71
CA VAL A 74 -5.58 -13.36 4.48
C VAL A 74 -5.09 -12.57 3.26
N PRO A 75 -4.34 -13.17 2.32
CA PRO A 75 -3.76 -12.43 1.20
C PRO A 75 -4.84 -11.78 0.33
N GLY A 76 -4.81 -10.45 0.19
CA GLY A 76 -5.87 -9.70 -0.49
C GLY A 76 -5.61 -9.33 -1.95
N GLU A 77 -4.34 -9.26 -2.36
CA GLU A 77 -3.97 -8.66 -3.64
C GLU A 77 -4.58 -9.40 -4.85
N LEU A 78 -4.54 -10.74 -4.87
CA LEU A 78 -5.09 -11.51 -6.00
C LEU A 78 -6.61 -11.37 -6.13
N LYS A 79 -7.35 -11.32 -5.01
CA LYS A 79 -8.80 -11.05 -5.04
C LYS A 79 -9.09 -9.69 -5.64
N GLY A 80 -8.25 -8.70 -5.34
CA GLY A 80 -8.37 -7.37 -5.89
C GLY A 80 -8.13 -7.29 -7.38
N TYR A 81 -7.00 -7.86 -7.85
CA TYR A 81 -6.75 -7.98 -9.28
C TYR A 81 -7.89 -8.71 -10.00
N TRP A 82 -8.38 -9.80 -9.42
CA TRP A 82 -9.50 -10.55 -9.97
C TRP A 82 -10.79 -9.73 -10.02
N THR A 83 -11.11 -8.99 -8.96
CA THR A 83 -12.32 -8.17 -8.89
C THR A 83 -12.23 -6.98 -9.86
N ALA A 84 -11.07 -6.33 -9.96
CA ALA A 84 -10.82 -5.28 -10.94
C ALA A 84 -10.94 -5.83 -12.36
N TYR A 85 -10.36 -7.01 -12.63
CA TYR A 85 -10.49 -7.71 -13.91
C TYR A 85 -11.94 -8.02 -14.26
N LYS A 86 -12.73 -8.55 -13.32
CA LYS A 86 -14.15 -8.86 -13.56
C LYS A 86 -14.99 -7.62 -13.89
N LYS A 87 -14.57 -6.44 -13.45
CA LYS A 87 -15.29 -5.18 -13.64
C LYS A 87 -14.82 -4.39 -14.87
N PHE A 88 -13.51 -4.35 -15.11
CA PHE A 88 -12.88 -3.47 -16.11
C PHE A 88 -12.03 -4.22 -17.14
N GLY A 89 -11.76 -5.51 -16.93
CA GLY A 89 -10.92 -6.33 -17.80
C GLY A 89 -11.53 -6.49 -19.19
N LYS A 90 -10.68 -6.37 -20.21
CA LYS A 90 -11.06 -6.53 -21.64
C LYS A 90 -10.34 -7.69 -22.33
N LEU A 91 -9.12 -8.01 -21.89
CA LEU A 91 -8.34 -9.13 -22.41
C LEU A 91 -8.69 -10.42 -21.65
N PRO A 92 -8.45 -11.61 -22.20
CA PRO A 92 -8.56 -12.85 -21.44
C PRO A 92 -7.60 -12.86 -20.24
N TRP A 93 -8.09 -13.32 -19.07
CA TRP A 93 -7.32 -13.38 -17.82
C TRP A 93 -5.95 -14.04 -17.97
N LYS A 94 -5.91 -15.17 -18.68
CA LYS A 94 -4.68 -15.93 -18.93
C LYS A 94 -3.63 -15.07 -19.63
N ASP A 95 -4.03 -14.28 -20.60
CA ASP A 95 -3.13 -13.46 -21.42
C ASP A 95 -2.49 -12.33 -20.59
N LEU A 96 -3.16 -11.87 -19.53
CA LEU A 96 -2.61 -10.87 -18.60
C LEU A 96 -1.46 -11.43 -17.74
N ILE A 97 -1.49 -12.73 -17.43
CA ILE A 97 -0.51 -13.38 -16.54
C ILE A 97 0.63 -14.05 -17.33
N GLN A 98 0.36 -14.43 -18.58
CA GLN A 98 1.29 -15.13 -19.45
C GLN A 98 2.68 -14.49 -19.55
N PRO A 99 2.83 -13.15 -19.70
CA PRO A 99 4.16 -12.52 -19.74
C PRO A 99 4.96 -12.73 -18.45
N THR A 100 4.30 -12.74 -17.29
CA THR A 100 4.93 -12.97 -15.99
C THR A 100 5.35 -14.44 -15.84
N ILE A 101 4.55 -15.38 -16.34
CA ILE A 101 4.92 -16.81 -16.39
C ILE A 101 6.18 -17.00 -17.24
N GLU A 102 6.24 -16.40 -18.42
CA GLU A 102 7.40 -16.48 -19.31
C GLU A 102 8.66 -15.88 -18.68
N LEU A 103 8.52 -14.73 -17.99
CA LEU A 103 9.62 -14.13 -17.24
C LEU A 103 10.10 -15.05 -16.11
N CYS A 104 9.16 -15.64 -15.37
CA CYS A 104 9.46 -16.57 -14.28
C CYS A 104 10.21 -17.81 -14.76
N GLU A 105 9.78 -18.41 -15.88
CA GLU A 105 10.36 -19.62 -16.44
C GLU A 105 11.70 -19.38 -17.12
N ARG A 106 11.80 -18.26 -17.86
CA ARG A 106 13.07 -17.82 -18.43
C ARG A 106 14.07 -17.48 -17.33
N GLY A 107 13.59 -17.02 -16.18
CA GLY A 107 14.38 -16.53 -15.07
C GLY A 107 14.87 -15.10 -15.27
N TYR A 108 15.34 -14.49 -14.18
CA TYR A 108 15.86 -13.13 -14.16
C TYR A 108 17.24 -13.10 -13.49
N ASN A 109 18.01 -12.05 -13.75
CA ASN A 109 19.30 -11.85 -13.11
C ASN A 109 19.13 -11.14 -11.77
N MET A 110 19.72 -11.68 -10.72
CA MET A 110 19.66 -11.07 -9.41
C MET A 110 20.28 -9.68 -9.42
N THR A 111 19.53 -8.71 -8.93
CA THR A 111 19.97 -7.32 -8.84
C THR A 111 20.83 -7.11 -7.59
N ARG A 112 21.62 -6.04 -7.59
CA ARG A 112 22.39 -5.64 -6.40
C ARG A 112 21.46 -5.35 -5.21
N HIS A 113 20.37 -4.62 -5.44
CA HIS A 113 19.39 -4.34 -4.39
C HIS A 113 18.85 -5.61 -3.76
N GLN A 114 18.43 -6.60 -4.56
CA GLN A 114 17.91 -7.86 -4.05
C GLN A 114 18.97 -8.63 -3.25
N HIS A 115 20.20 -8.72 -3.75
CA HIS A 115 21.31 -9.35 -3.03
C HIS A 115 21.56 -8.68 -1.66
N ASP A 116 21.63 -7.35 -1.65
CA ASP A 116 21.88 -6.57 -0.44
C ASP A 116 20.72 -6.72 0.57
N SER A 117 19.46 -6.75 0.11
CA SER A 117 18.29 -7.06 0.93
C SER A 117 18.35 -8.46 1.53
N LEU A 118 18.66 -9.49 0.72
CA LEU A 118 18.73 -10.88 1.18
C LEU A 118 19.82 -11.07 2.26
N SER A 119 20.95 -10.39 2.12
CA SER A 119 22.05 -10.46 3.09
C SER A 119 21.69 -9.96 4.49
N LYS A 120 20.64 -9.13 4.60
CA LYS A 120 20.13 -8.57 5.86
C LYS A 120 19.01 -9.41 6.49
N THR A 121 18.54 -10.44 5.80
CA THR A 121 17.41 -11.28 6.25
C THR A 121 17.89 -12.59 6.87
N ASN A 122 17.15 -13.12 7.86
CA ASN A 122 17.44 -14.43 8.45
C ASN A 122 16.80 -15.58 7.66
N LEU A 123 17.06 -15.65 6.35
CA LEU A 123 16.53 -16.69 5.45
C LEU A 123 17.16 -18.08 5.67
N HIS A 124 18.06 -18.23 6.66
CA HIS A 124 18.79 -19.47 6.90
C HIS A 124 17.88 -20.63 7.33
N ASN A 125 16.67 -20.35 7.80
CA ASN A 125 15.73 -21.36 8.28
C ASN A 125 14.67 -21.77 7.25
N ASP A 126 14.64 -21.13 6.06
CA ASP A 126 13.65 -21.47 5.02
C ASP A 126 14.30 -22.17 3.82
N SER A 127 14.23 -23.50 3.85
CA SER A 127 14.76 -24.37 2.79
C SER A 127 14.19 -24.07 1.39
N ASN A 128 12.98 -23.51 1.30
CA ASN A 128 12.34 -23.22 0.01
C ASN A 128 12.92 -21.96 -0.63
N LEU A 129 13.02 -20.87 0.12
CA LEU A 129 13.64 -19.64 -0.37
C LEU A 129 15.14 -19.82 -0.59
N MET A 130 15.82 -20.58 0.28
CA MET A 130 17.23 -20.94 0.08
C MET A 130 17.48 -21.62 -1.26
N SER A 131 16.56 -22.48 -1.73
CA SER A 131 16.72 -23.16 -3.02
C SER A 131 16.79 -22.21 -4.22
N TRP A 132 16.24 -21.00 -4.10
CA TRP A 132 16.28 -20.00 -5.17
C TRP A 132 17.54 -19.14 -5.09
N PHE A 133 17.91 -18.73 -3.87
CA PHE A 133 18.88 -17.66 -3.64
C PHE A 133 20.26 -18.14 -3.18
N LYS A 134 20.43 -19.40 -2.81
CA LYS A 134 21.72 -19.95 -2.42
C LYS A 134 22.31 -20.88 -3.46
N ASP A 135 23.64 -20.90 -3.50
CA ASP A 135 24.43 -21.87 -4.25
C ASP A 135 24.60 -23.17 -3.45
N LYS A 136 25.16 -24.20 -4.08
CA LYS A 136 25.33 -25.54 -3.48
C LYS A 136 26.20 -25.54 -2.22
N ASP A 137 27.05 -24.54 -2.05
CA ASP A 137 27.93 -24.35 -0.89
C ASP A 137 27.22 -23.63 0.28
N GLY A 138 25.94 -23.26 0.13
CA GLY A 138 25.15 -22.57 1.15
C GLY A 138 25.36 -21.06 1.21
N THR A 139 26.20 -20.50 0.33
CA THR A 139 26.38 -19.05 0.17
C THR A 139 25.26 -18.45 -0.67
N PHE A 140 24.96 -17.17 -0.47
CA PHE A 140 24.04 -16.47 -1.36
C PHE A 140 24.66 -16.34 -2.75
N LYS A 141 23.83 -16.55 -3.77
CA LYS A 141 24.20 -16.34 -5.17
C LYS A 141 24.74 -14.91 -5.36
N LYS A 142 25.65 -14.72 -6.29
CA LYS A 142 26.22 -13.41 -6.60
C LYS A 142 25.26 -12.54 -7.41
N VAL A 143 25.44 -11.22 -7.35
CA VAL A 143 24.76 -10.27 -8.24
C VAL A 143 25.00 -10.70 -9.70
N GLY A 144 23.94 -10.67 -10.51
CA GLY A 144 23.97 -11.14 -11.90
C GLY A 144 23.66 -12.63 -12.08
N SER A 145 23.69 -13.44 -11.01
CA SER A 145 23.29 -14.85 -11.08
C SER A 145 21.84 -14.99 -11.52
N LYS A 146 21.57 -16.02 -12.33
CA LYS A 146 20.23 -16.33 -12.81
C LYS A 146 19.38 -16.99 -11.72
N ILE A 147 18.21 -16.43 -11.46
CA ILE A 147 17.21 -16.92 -10.52
C ILE A 147 16.00 -17.44 -11.32
N VAL A 148 15.55 -18.66 -10.99
CA VAL A 148 14.38 -19.30 -11.60
C VAL A 148 13.47 -19.81 -10.49
N PRO A 149 12.42 -19.06 -10.10
CA PRO A 149 11.55 -19.43 -8.99
C PRO A 149 10.49 -20.45 -9.45
N THR A 150 10.90 -21.70 -9.66
CA THR A 150 10.07 -22.73 -10.31
C THR A 150 8.71 -22.98 -9.63
N LYS A 151 8.64 -22.91 -8.29
CA LYS A 151 7.36 -23.06 -7.57
C LYS A 151 6.43 -21.88 -7.84
N LEU A 152 6.96 -20.66 -7.87
CA LEU A 152 6.19 -19.47 -8.23
C LEU A 152 5.62 -19.60 -9.65
N CYS A 153 6.40 -20.12 -10.60
CA CYS A 153 5.91 -20.28 -11.97
C CYS A 153 4.75 -21.28 -12.05
N LYS A 154 4.83 -22.41 -11.33
CA LYS A 154 3.71 -23.38 -11.25
C LYS A 154 2.46 -22.76 -10.66
N THR A 155 2.63 -21.98 -9.61
CA THR A 155 1.55 -21.24 -8.97
C THR A 155 0.90 -20.23 -9.92
N LEU A 156 1.69 -19.44 -10.65
CA LEU A 156 1.17 -18.50 -11.65
C LEU A 156 0.40 -19.22 -12.77
N ARG A 157 0.83 -20.41 -13.19
CA ARG A 157 0.09 -21.24 -14.16
C ARG A 157 -1.28 -21.67 -13.63
N LEU A 158 -1.36 -22.04 -12.34
CA LEU A 158 -2.64 -22.37 -11.70
C LEU A 158 -3.56 -21.14 -11.68
N ILE A 159 -3.07 -19.97 -11.29
CA ILE A 159 -3.86 -18.72 -11.32
C ILE A 159 -4.34 -18.41 -12.75
N ALA A 160 -3.48 -18.56 -13.75
CA ALA A 160 -3.81 -18.26 -15.13
C ALA A 160 -4.87 -19.22 -15.70
N THR A 161 -4.87 -20.48 -15.23
CA THR A 161 -5.78 -21.53 -15.70
C THR A 161 -7.10 -21.55 -14.93
N ASN A 162 -7.05 -21.45 -13.60
CA ASN A 162 -8.20 -21.60 -12.71
C ASN A 162 -8.87 -20.27 -12.36
N GLY A 163 -8.21 -19.13 -12.65
CA GLY A 163 -8.68 -17.80 -12.30
C GLY A 163 -8.21 -17.33 -10.92
N GLY A 164 -8.38 -16.04 -10.64
CA GLY A 164 -7.92 -15.43 -9.39
C GLY A 164 -8.65 -15.92 -8.12
N ASN A 165 -9.80 -16.57 -8.25
CA ASN A 165 -10.52 -17.16 -7.12
C ASN A 165 -9.86 -18.47 -6.59
N ASP A 166 -8.96 -19.11 -7.34
CA ASP A 166 -8.38 -20.41 -6.95
C ASP A 166 -7.62 -20.37 -5.62
N LEU A 167 -7.04 -19.21 -5.27
CA LEU A 167 -6.38 -18.97 -3.98
C LEU A 167 -7.36 -18.95 -2.79
N TYR A 168 -8.64 -18.70 -3.04
CA TYR A 168 -9.66 -18.53 -1.99
C TYR A 168 -10.61 -19.71 -1.88
N ASN A 169 -10.94 -20.37 -3.00
CA ASN A 169 -11.92 -21.45 -3.03
C ASN A 169 -11.52 -22.66 -3.90
N GLY A 170 -10.25 -22.76 -4.30
CA GLY A 170 -9.79 -23.75 -5.26
C GLY A 170 -8.60 -24.60 -4.79
N THR A 171 -7.72 -24.93 -5.72
CA THR A 171 -6.57 -25.81 -5.45
C THR A 171 -5.53 -25.09 -4.60
N LEU A 172 -5.20 -23.85 -4.98
CA LEU A 172 -4.25 -23.02 -4.24
C LEU A 172 -4.72 -22.70 -2.82
N SER A 173 -6.03 -22.57 -2.57
CA SER A 173 -6.53 -22.32 -1.21
C SER A 173 -6.20 -23.47 -0.25
N LYS A 174 -6.33 -24.73 -0.71
CA LYS A 174 -5.99 -25.89 0.10
C LYS A 174 -4.49 -25.92 0.41
N MET A 175 -3.66 -25.71 -0.62
CA MET A 175 -2.21 -25.70 -0.48
C MET A 175 -1.71 -24.59 0.45
N LEU A 176 -2.35 -23.41 0.41
CA LEU A 176 -2.01 -22.28 1.26
C LEU A 176 -2.34 -22.55 2.74
N VAL A 177 -3.53 -23.10 3.03
CA VAL A 177 -3.92 -23.43 4.40
C VAL A 177 -3.00 -24.50 4.98
N GLU A 178 -2.70 -25.56 4.22
CA GLU A 178 -1.75 -26.60 4.66
C GLU A 178 -0.37 -26.01 4.98
N ASP A 179 0.16 -25.14 4.11
CA ASP A 179 1.45 -24.46 4.33
C ASP A 179 1.44 -23.56 5.58
N ILE A 180 0.32 -22.85 5.85
CA ILE A 180 0.19 -21.96 7.01
C ILE A 180 0.02 -22.76 8.31
N GLU A 181 -0.77 -23.83 8.29
CA GLU A 181 -0.96 -24.72 9.44
C GLU A 181 0.34 -25.40 9.85
N GLU A 182 1.16 -25.86 8.88
CA GLU A 182 2.46 -26.51 9.14
C GLU A 182 3.41 -25.61 9.94
N ILE A 183 3.38 -24.30 9.68
CA ILE A 183 4.20 -23.32 10.39
C ILE A 183 3.54 -22.77 11.66
N GLY A 184 2.35 -23.26 12.05
CA GLY A 184 1.65 -22.85 13.26
C GLY A 184 0.81 -21.58 13.11
N GLY A 185 0.44 -21.22 11.89
CA GLY A 185 -0.48 -20.11 11.61
C GLY A 185 -1.93 -20.49 11.87
N ILE A 186 -2.82 -19.49 11.84
CA ILE A 186 -4.21 -19.65 12.29
C ILE A 186 -5.25 -19.39 11.19
N ILE A 187 -4.82 -19.10 9.96
CA ILE A 187 -5.73 -18.86 8.84
C ILE A 187 -6.38 -20.18 8.45
N THR A 188 -7.70 -20.19 8.45
CA THR A 188 -8.51 -21.35 8.06
C THR A 188 -8.99 -21.23 6.62
N LYS A 189 -9.48 -22.35 6.07
CA LYS A 189 -10.15 -22.36 4.77
C LYS A 189 -11.39 -21.45 4.77
N GLU A 190 -12.12 -21.42 5.88
CA GLU A 190 -13.30 -20.56 6.04
C GLU A 190 -12.94 -19.08 5.98
N ASP A 191 -11.77 -18.69 6.51
CA ASP A 191 -11.29 -17.31 6.42
C ASP A 191 -10.99 -16.91 4.98
N LEU A 192 -10.32 -17.79 4.21
CA LEU A 192 -10.07 -17.57 2.78
C LEU A 192 -11.39 -17.48 1.98
N LEU A 193 -12.35 -18.35 2.27
CA LEU A 193 -13.65 -18.38 1.58
C LEU A 193 -14.49 -17.13 1.83
N LYS A 194 -14.46 -16.59 3.05
CA LYS A 194 -15.20 -15.38 3.45
C LYS A 194 -14.53 -14.08 2.98
N TYR A 195 -13.29 -14.15 2.51
CA TYR A 195 -12.56 -12.96 2.10
C TYR A 195 -13.12 -12.35 0.82
N GLU A 196 -13.45 -11.07 0.90
CA GLU A 196 -13.91 -10.26 -0.22
C GLU A 196 -13.11 -8.96 -0.33
N ALA A 197 -12.87 -8.55 -1.56
CA ALA A 197 -12.17 -7.31 -1.87
C ALA A 197 -13.20 -6.18 -1.93
N GLN A 198 -13.04 -5.14 -1.10
CA GLN A 198 -14.06 -4.12 -0.92
C GLN A 198 -13.90 -2.93 -1.87
N TRP A 199 -15.03 -2.48 -2.43
CA TRP A 199 -15.12 -1.23 -3.18
C TRP A 199 -15.53 -0.10 -2.24
N GLN A 200 -14.68 0.91 -2.14
CA GLN A 200 -14.92 2.03 -1.23
C GLN A 200 -14.81 3.37 -1.98
N GLN A 201 -15.51 4.37 -1.47
CA GLN A 201 -15.33 5.73 -1.97
C GLN A 201 -13.98 6.25 -1.46
N PRO A 202 -13.16 6.88 -2.33
CA PRO A 202 -11.94 7.51 -1.87
C PRO A 202 -12.25 8.65 -0.92
N ILE A 203 -11.34 8.90 0.02
CA ILE A 203 -11.28 10.19 0.69
C ILE A 203 -10.87 11.23 -0.34
N SER A 204 -11.57 12.36 -0.34
CA SER A 204 -11.29 13.49 -1.21
C SER A 204 -10.98 14.71 -0.36
N VAL A 205 -9.83 15.34 -0.62
CA VAL A 205 -9.45 16.63 -0.01
C VAL A 205 -9.32 17.66 -1.12
N THR A 206 -9.89 18.85 -0.93
CA THR A 206 -9.88 19.93 -1.93
C THR A 206 -9.07 21.11 -1.41
N PHE A 207 -8.10 21.56 -2.21
CA PHE A 207 -7.21 22.66 -1.87
C PHE A 207 -7.78 24.01 -2.31
N ASN A 208 -7.09 25.11 -2.02
CA ASN A 208 -7.53 26.48 -2.35
C ASN A 208 -7.57 26.74 -3.85
N ASN A 209 -6.72 26.07 -4.62
CA ASN A 209 -6.69 26.15 -6.08
C ASN A 209 -7.70 25.21 -6.78
N GLU A 210 -8.64 24.63 -6.03
CA GLU A 210 -9.65 23.66 -6.49
C GLU A 210 -9.10 22.28 -6.90
N ASP A 211 -7.79 22.05 -6.80
CA ASP A 211 -7.23 20.71 -7.01
C ASP A 211 -7.74 19.75 -5.92
N ARG A 212 -7.93 18.49 -6.31
CA ARG A 212 -8.46 17.44 -5.43
C ARG A 212 -7.46 16.32 -5.29
N LEU A 213 -7.06 16.04 -4.06
CA LEU A 213 -6.37 14.80 -3.69
C LEU A 213 -7.41 13.71 -3.45
N PHE A 214 -7.19 12.54 -4.06
CA PHE A 214 -7.92 11.32 -3.75
C PHE A 214 -6.99 10.34 -3.03
N SER A 215 -7.46 9.78 -1.93
CA SER A 215 -6.71 8.79 -1.15
C SER A 215 -7.61 7.67 -0.63
N ALA A 216 -6.99 6.61 -0.17
CA ALA A 216 -7.67 5.43 0.31
C ALA A 216 -8.30 5.80 1.66
N PRO A 217 -9.52 5.34 1.92
CA PRO A 217 -10.11 5.46 3.26
C PRO A 217 -9.32 4.61 4.27
N PRO A 218 -9.57 4.81 5.57
CA PRO A 218 -9.10 3.91 6.59
C PRO A 218 -9.37 2.44 6.25
N PRO A 219 -8.47 1.56 6.71
CA PRO A 219 -7.30 1.84 7.57
C PRO A 219 -6.07 2.35 6.82
N GLY A 220 -6.20 2.68 5.52
CA GLY A 220 -5.20 3.47 4.82
C GLY A 220 -5.02 4.84 5.48
N SER A 221 -3.78 5.27 5.66
CA SER A 221 -3.44 6.57 6.27
C SER A 221 -3.33 7.72 5.24
N GLY A 222 -3.86 7.53 4.03
CA GLY A 222 -3.71 8.51 2.93
C GLY A 222 -4.33 9.87 3.24
N VAL A 223 -5.34 9.92 4.12
CA VAL A 223 -5.97 11.16 4.59
C VAL A 223 -4.99 12.13 5.24
N LEU A 224 -3.92 11.62 5.86
CA LEU A 224 -2.90 12.46 6.52
C LEU A 224 -2.15 13.33 5.52
N LEU A 225 -1.90 12.83 4.31
CA LEU A 225 -1.31 13.63 3.25
C LEU A 225 -2.23 14.80 2.87
N GLY A 226 -3.55 14.57 2.84
CA GLY A 226 -4.53 15.62 2.62
C GLY A 226 -4.49 16.71 3.71
N LEU A 227 -4.40 16.31 4.98
CA LEU A 227 -4.22 17.24 6.09
C LEU A 227 -2.93 18.06 5.96
N ILE A 228 -1.80 17.39 5.74
CA ILE A 228 -0.48 18.03 5.60
C ILE A 228 -0.51 19.05 4.48
N LEU A 229 -1.05 18.68 3.32
CA LEU A 229 -1.15 19.58 2.18
C LEU A 229 -2.09 20.76 2.47
N ASN A 230 -3.21 20.57 3.17
CA ASN A 230 -4.07 21.69 3.58
C ASN A 230 -3.40 22.66 4.57
N ILE A 231 -2.56 22.15 5.49
CA ILE A 231 -1.75 22.99 6.38
C ILE A 231 -0.82 23.86 5.54
N LEU A 232 -0.11 23.24 4.59
CA LEU A 232 0.86 23.90 3.71
C LEU A 232 0.22 24.86 2.72
N ASP A 233 -0.97 24.54 2.20
CA ASP A 233 -1.71 25.34 1.23
C ASP A 233 -1.97 26.76 1.73
N GLY A 234 -2.27 26.95 3.02
CA GLY A 234 -2.49 28.30 3.55
C GLY A 234 -1.23 29.10 3.88
N TYR A 235 -0.02 28.57 3.68
CA TYR A 235 1.19 29.42 3.62
C TYR A 235 1.36 30.13 2.27
N ASN A 236 0.57 29.76 1.25
CA ASN A 236 0.60 30.34 -0.09
C ASN A 236 2.04 30.43 -0.66
N PHE A 237 2.76 29.30 -0.66
CA PHE A 237 4.14 29.29 -1.12
C PHE A 237 4.26 29.80 -2.55
N THR A 238 5.25 30.67 -2.76
CA THR A 238 5.58 31.23 -4.08
C THR A 238 7.04 30.98 -4.38
N ARG A 239 7.51 31.40 -5.57
CA ARG A 239 8.93 31.34 -5.91
C ARG A 239 9.82 32.10 -4.91
N ALA A 240 9.30 33.15 -4.27
CA ALA A 240 10.03 33.89 -3.24
C ALA A 240 10.24 33.08 -1.95
N SER A 241 9.39 32.09 -1.67
CA SER A 241 9.50 31.23 -0.48
C SER A 241 10.74 30.34 -0.49
N ILE A 242 11.38 30.15 -1.64
CA ILE A 242 12.62 29.39 -1.82
C ILE A 242 13.76 30.26 -2.37
N ASP A 243 13.60 31.59 -2.33
CA ASP A 243 14.63 32.51 -2.79
C ASP A 243 15.63 32.79 -1.66
N GLY A 244 16.86 32.29 -1.81
CA GLY A 244 17.92 32.40 -0.81
C GLY A 244 17.80 31.38 0.34
N VAL A 245 18.87 31.29 1.13
CA VAL A 245 19.03 30.28 2.19
C VAL A 245 17.97 30.43 3.28
N ASN A 246 17.76 31.65 3.78
CA ASN A 246 16.85 31.88 4.91
C ASN A 246 15.39 31.52 4.58
N ASN A 247 14.89 31.90 3.40
CA ASN A 247 13.52 31.56 3.00
C ASN A 247 13.37 30.06 2.75
N THR A 248 14.39 29.43 2.14
CA THR A 248 14.39 27.98 1.93
C THR A 248 14.35 27.22 3.25
N VAL A 249 15.18 27.63 4.23
CA VAL A 249 15.19 27.04 5.58
C VAL A 249 13.83 27.18 6.25
N LEU A 250 13.20 28.36 6.19
CA LEU A 250 11.88 28.59 6.77
C LEU A 250 10.80 27.74 6.09
N THR A 251 10.84 27.60 4.77
CA THR A 251 9.90 26.76 4.02
C THR A 251 10.05 25.28 4.39
N LEU A 252 11.28 24.77 4.46
CA LEU A 252 11.55 23.40 4.88
C LEU A 252 11.13 23.18 6.34
N HIS A 253 11.37 24.14 7.23
CA HIS A 253 10.93 24.10 8.62
C HIS A 253 9.41 23.93 8.73
N ARG A 254 8.64 24.77 8.04
CA ARG A 254 7.17 24.68 8.00
C ARG A 254 6.68 23.36 7.41
N MET A 255 7.35 22.83 6.38
CA MET A 255 7.07 21.50 5.84
C MET A 255 7.28 20.42 6.90
N ILE A 256 8.45 20.40 7.55
CA ILE A 256 8.78 19.42 8.60
C ILE A 256 7.77 19.47 9.75
N GLU A 257 7.42 20.66 10.25
CA GLU A 257 6.44 20.80 11.33
C GLU A 257 5.04 20.33 10.91
N ALA A 258 4.62 20.63 9.67
CA ALA A 258 3.36 20.10 9.15
C ALA A 258 3.35 18.57 9.08
N PHE A 259 4.47 17.95 8.65
CA PHE A 259 4.62 16.49 8.68
C PHE A 259 4.55 15.93 10.11
N LYS A 260 5.19 16.56 11.10
CA LYS A 260 5.13 16.11 12.50
C LYS A 260 3.70 16.13 13.05
N TYR A 261 2.96 17.23 12.85
CA TYR A 261 1.55 17.30 13.25
C TYR A 261 0.67 16.31 12.49
N GLY A 262 0.89 16.14 11.18
CA GLY A 262 0.15 15.18 10.37
C GLY A 262 0.38 13.73 10.81
N TYR A 263 1.63 13.33 11.02
CA TYR A 263 1.98 11.97 11.45
C TYR A 263 1.60 11.68 12.90
N ALA A 264 1.55 12.69 13.78
CA ALA A 264 1.00 12.51 15.12
C ALA A 264 -0.44 12.00 15.08
N LYS A 265 -1.26 12.44 14.11
CA LYS A 265 -2.63 11.95 13.91
C LYS A 265 -2.71 10.53 13.38
N ARG A 266 -1.62 9.98 12.83
CA ARG A 266 -1.56 8.57 12.36
C ARG A 266 -1.85 7.59 13.49
N THR A 267 -1.47 7.93 14.72
CA THR A 267 -1.65 7.07 15.89
C THR A 267 -3.11 6.92 16.31
N GLU A 268 -4.00 7.75 15.76
CA GLU A 268 -5.43 7.72 16.04
C GLU A 268 -6.22 7.04 14.90
N LEU A 269 -5.55 6.69 13.80
CA LEU A 269 -6.16 5.95 12.69
C LEU A 269 -6.14 4.45 12.97
N GLY A 270 -7.20 3.77 12.52
CA GLY A 270 -7.36 2.33 12.64
C GLY A 270 -8.39 1.80 11.65
N ASP A 271 -8.81 0.56 11.86
CA ASP A 271 -9.86 -0.07 11.05
C ASP A 271 -11.25 0.42 11.49
N THR A 272 -12.08 0.85 10.55
CA THR A 272 -13.42 1.40 10.79
C THR A 272 -14.42 0.34 11.26
N ASP A 273 -14.16 -0.94 11.01
CA ASP A 273 -15.03 -2.01 11.50
C ASP A 273 -14.93 -2.17 13.03
N TYR A 274 -13.86 -1.63 13.64
CA TYR A 274 -13.57 -1.73 15.07
C TYR A 274 -13.50 -0.37 15.78
N ASN A 275 -13.31 0.73 15.05
CA ASN A 275 -13.11 2.07 15.60
C ASN A 275 -14.05 3.09 14.97
N GLU A 276 -14.67 3.94 15.79
CA GLU A 276 -15.49 5.07 15.30
C GLU A 276 -14.59 6.24 14.86
N LEU A 277 -14.31 6.33 13.55
CA LEU A 277 -13.38 7.33 13.00
C LEU A 277 -14.06 8.54 12.34
N SER A 278 -15.40 8.60 12.32
CA SER A 278 -16.15 9.62 11.56
C SER A 278 -15.78 11.06 11.92
N ARG A 279 -15.64 11.37 13.22
CA ARG A 279 -15.23 12.70 13.67
C ARG A 279 -13.79 13.01 13.28
N LEU A 280 -12.88 12.07 13.53
CA LEU A 280 -11.47 12.22 13.16
C LEU A 280 -11.33 12.48 11.65
N LEU A 281 -12.00 11.70 10.80
CA LEU A 281 -11.95 11.90 9.35
C LEU A 281 -12.53 13.25 8.92
N SER A 282 -13.62 13.69 9.56
CA SER A 282 -14.18 15.03 9.33
C SER A 282 -13.16 16.13 9.68
N ASP A 283 -12.45 15.98 10.79
CA ASP A 283 -11.41 16.94 11.20
C ASP A 283 -10.21 16.91 10.25
N LEU A 284 -9.67 15.72 9.96
CA LEU A 284 -8.48 15.56 9.10
C LEU A 284 -8.69 16.06 7.66
N THR A 285 -9.94 16.11 7.18
CA THR A 285 -10.29 16.61 5.85
C THR A 285 -10.72 18.08 5.85
N SER A 286 -10.87 18.71 7.03
CA SER A 286 -11.34 20.09 7.16
C SER A 286 -10.21 21.12 6.99
N LYS A 287 -10.52 22.21 6.26
CA LYS A 287 -9.64 23.38 6.16
C LYS A 287 -9.50 24.12 7.50
N SER A 288 -10.55 24.16 8.31
CA SER A 288 -10.49 24.84 9.62
C SER A 288 -9.53 24.14 10.57
N TYR A 289 -9.56 22.81 10.59
CA TYR A 289 -8.66 22.00 11.41
C TYR A 289 -7.19 22.15 10.98
N ALA A 290 -6.94 22.19 9.66
CA ALA A 290 -5.61 22.48 9.13
C ALA A 290 -5.11 23.89 9.53
N GLU A 291 -6.00 24.89 9.55
CA GLU A 291 -5.70 26.23 10.08
C GLU A 291 -5.32 26.17 11.57
N ASP A 292 -6.12 25.47 12.38
CA ASP A 292 -5.89 25.32 13.82
C ASP A 292 -4.52 24.68 14.12
N ILE A 293 -4.08 23.73 13.29
CA ILE A 293 -2.73 23.16 13.37
C ILE A 293 -1.68 24.17 12.89
N ARG A 294 -1.90 24.84 11.76
CA ARG A 294 -0.95 25.83 11.22
C ARG A 294 -0.64 26.92 12.24
N ARG A 295 -1.62 27.39 13.01
CA ARG A 295 -1.40 28.41 14.07
C ARG A 295 -0.52 27.93 15.23
N LYS A 296 -0.33 26.62 15.39
CA LYS A 296 0.57 26.03 16.39
C LYS A 296 2.00 25.89 15.89
N ILE A 297 2.23 25.97 14.58
CA ILE A 297 3.57 25.88 13.99
C ILE A 297 4.31 27.19 14.28
N SER A 298 5.38 27.09 15.08
CA SER A 298 6.32 28.17 15.30
C SER A 298 7.31 28.25 14.14
N ASP A 299 7.68 29.44 13.68
CA ASP A 299 8.70 29.62 12.64
C ASP A 299 10.15 29.55 13.18
N ASN A 300 10.34 29.57 14.50
CA ASN A 300 11.65 29.71 15.13
C ASN A 300 12.01 28.58 16.11
N SER A 301 11.13 27.59 16.28
CA SER A 301 11.31 26.49 17.23
C SER A 301 10.63 25.21 16.75
N THR A 302 11.07 24.08 17.30
CA THR A 302 10.54 22.75 17.03
C THR A 302 10.58 21.92 18.31
N SER A 303 9.66 20.98 18.48
CA SER A 303 9.74 19.99 19.56
C SER A 303 10.38 18.68 19.06
N TYR A 304 11.02 17.99 20.00
CA TYR A 304 11.62 16.66 19.80
C TYR A 304 10.70 15.53 20.30
N GLU A 305 9.67 15.85 21.06
CA GLU A 305 8.79 14.85 21.70
C GLU A 305 7.51 14.65 20.87
N PRO A 306 7.21 13.44 20.36
CA PRO A 306 6.00 13.18 19.57
C PRO A 306 4.69 13.57 20.26
N LYS A 307 4.64 13.46 21.60
CA LYS A 307 3.49 13.85 22.42
C LYS A 307 3.12 15.34 22.30
N ASP A 308 4.10 16.21 22.04
CA ASP A 308 3.88 17.65 21.90
C ASP A 308 3.09 17.98 20.62
N TYR A 309 3.13 17.06 19.65
CA TYR A 309 2.33 17.10 18.42
C TYR A 309 0.99 16.35 18.55
N GLY A 310 0.76 15.69 19.69
CA GLY A 310 -0.46 14.93 19.99
C GLY A 310 -0.41 13.45 19.58
N ALA A 311 0.79 12.87 19.39
CA ALA A 311 0.92 11.43 19.10
C ALA A 311 0.58 10.59 20.35
N VAL A 312 -0.19 9.52 20.15
CA VAL A 312 -0.60 8.59 21.22
C VAL A 312 0.47 7.53 21.48
N PHE A 313 1.15 7.08 20.43
CA PHE A 313 2.24 6.11 20.50
C PHE A 313 3.28 6.41 19.40
N TYR A 314 4.38 5.67 19.40
CA TYR A 314 5.41 5.74 18.37
C TYR A 314 5.74 4.32 17.90
N SER A 315 5.77 4.08 16.59
CA SER A 315 6.33 2.85 16.03
C SER A 315 7.63 3.19 15.28
N SER A 316 8.64 2.35 15.45
CA SER A 316 9.89 2.46 14.69
C SER A 316 9.90 1.47 13.53
N GLU A 317 10.58 1.93 12.47
CA GLU A 317 10.85 1.26 11.20
C GLU A 317 9.67 1.17 10.23
N ASP A 318 9.96 1.62 9.00
CA ASP A 318 9.09 1.47 7.83
C ASP A 318 9.76 0.48 6.88
N HIS A 319 8.96 -0.24 6.12
CA HIS A 319 9.40 -1.27 5.21
C HIS A 319 8.99 -0.96 3.78
N GLY A 320 9.74 -1.52 2.83
CA GLY A 320 9.55 -1.22 1.42
C GLY A 320 8.19 -1.67 0.89
N THR A 321 7.61 -0.86 0.00
CA THR A 321 6.36 -1.12 -0.72
C THR A 321 6.59 -0.85 -2.20
N ALA A 322 5.83 -1.51 -3.09
CA ALA A 322 5.86 -1.23 -4.53
C ALA A 322 4.71 -0.31 -4.93
N HIS A 323 4.97 0.62 -5.86
CA HIS A 323 3.95 1.49 -6.43
C HIS A 323 4.00 1.50 -7.95
N LEU A 324 2.83 1.54 -8.60
CA LEU A 324 2.66 1.60 -10.04
C LEU A 324 1.59 2.64 -10.38
N SER A 325 1.88 3.50 -11.35
CA SER A 325 0.93 4.44 -11.93
C SER A 325 0.84 4.23 -13.44
N ILE A 326 -0.37 4.14 -13.96
CA ILE A 326 -0.67 3.90 -15.38
C ILE A 326 -1.67 4.94 -15.85
N LEU A 327 -1.42 5.55 -17.01
CA LEU A 327 -2.38 6.37 -17.75
C LEU A 327 -2.59 5.73 -19.12
N ALA A 328 -3.83 5.34 -19.41
CA ALA A 328 -4.20 4.72 -20.67
C ALA A 328 -4.62 5.79 -21.71
N PRO A 329 -4.48 5.50 -23.02
CA PRO A 329 -4.83 6.46 -24.08
C PRO A 329 -6.30 6.90 -24.10
N ASN A 330 -7.19 6.09 -23.52
CA ASN A 330 -8.61 6.43 -23.38
C ASN A 330 -8.91 7.33 -22.17
N GLY A 331 -7.87 7.79 -21.46
CA GLY A 331 -8.01 8.65 -20.29
C GLY A 331 -8.21 7.91 -18.98
N ASP A 332 -8.23 6.57 -18.98
CA ASP A 332 -8.27 5.80 -17.74
C ASP A 332 -6.95 5.96 -16.98
N ALA A 333 -7.02 6.28 -15.70
CA ALA A 333 -5.84 6.33 -14.83
C ALA A 333 -5.94 5.30 -13.70
N VAL A 334 -4.82 4.66 -13.42
CA VAL A 334 -4.68 3.65 -12.38
C VAL A 334 -3.48 3.95 -11.51
N SER A 335 -3.68 3.96 -10.19
CA SER A 335 -2.61 4.12 -9.20
C SER A 335 -2.71 2.96 -8.21
N ILE A 336 -1.65 2.16 -8.12
CA ILE A 336 -1.61 0.90 -7.36
C ILE A 336 -0.44 0.91 -6.42
N THR A 337 -0.69 0.70 -5.15
CA THR A 337 0.34 0.46 -4.14
C THR A 337 0.17 -0.97 -3.64
N SER A 338 1.22 -1.80 -3.68
CA SER A 338 1.21 -3.19 -3.20
C SER A 338 2.37 -3.46 -2.24
N SER A 339 2.07 -4.08 -1.11
CA SER A 339 3.03 -4.32 -0.04
C SER A 339 2.86 -5.72 0.56
N VAL A 340 3.96 -6.27 1.07
CA VAL A 340 3.96 -7.41 2.00
C VAL A 340 4.45 -6.84 3.32
N ASN A 341 3.73 -7.08 4.41
CA ASN A 341 4.19 -6.67 5.73
C ASN A 341 5.46 -7.45 6.08
N ILE A 342 6.53 -6.76 6.46
CA ILE A 342 7.84 -7.35 6.81
C ILE A 342 8.00 -7.32 8.32
#